data_AF-A0A660QW93-F1
#
_entry.id   AF-A0A660QW93-F1
#
_cell.length_a   1.000
_cell.length_b   1.000
_cell.length_c   1.000
_cell.angle_alpha   90.00
_cell.angle_beta   90.00
_cell.angle_gamma   90.00
#
_symmetry.space_group_name_H-M   'P 1'
#
loop_
_entity.id
_entity.type
_entity.pdbx_description
1 polymer ?
#
loop_
_entity_poly.entity_id
_entity_poly.type
_entity_poly.pdbx_seq_one_letter_code
_entity_poly.pdbx_strand_id
1 'polypeptide(L)'
;MSKENKVVEEVKQEGAEPVEVPAEKKVEKKEAAKKEPVQKASGKEGAEVSAAETSEAEPTKETPKSAPAEKNKQRDRGHGKHGKKNRNNRNGERNQPPPNTENLPPLSLHEMQVTPINDIKVLAEEYGLQEYDGYSTHQLIFELLKNHGRRGGPLLGRGVLEILPDGFGFLRSPLNSYQPAPDDIYVSPSQIRRFGIRPGDYVTGSIRSPKEKERFFALLRVDQINKEDPELARKRVPFENLTPLFPDERLVLETDSKEISMRVVDIVTPIGKGQRGLIVAPPRTGKTVLLQKMAN
;
A
#
# COMPACT_ATOMS: atom_id res chain seq x y z
N MET A 1 50.06 -53.00 -12.62
CA MET A 1 49.97 -52.89 -14.09
C MET A 1 49.02 -51.73 -14.35
N SER A 2 49.46 -50.50 -14.70
CA SER A 2 50.33 -50.08 -15.82
C SER A 2 49.60 -50.28 -17.16
N LYS A 3 49.43 -49.31 -18.08
CA LYS A 3 50.04 -47.96 -18.30
C LYS A 3 48.91 -46.97 -18.67
N GLU A 4 48.98 -45.63 -18.63
CA GLU A 4 49.95 -44.62 -19.13
C GLU A 4 50.04 -44.46 -20.67
N ASN A 5 49.81 -43.19 -21.11
CA ASN A 5 49.93 -42.53 -22.45
C ASN A 5 48.69 -41.64 -22.68
N LYS A 6 48.71 -40.32 -22.94
CA LYS A 6 49.74 -39.27 -23.16
C LYS A 6 50.47 -39.21 -24.52
N VAL A 7 49.82 -38.56 -25.49
CA VAL A 7 50.37 -37.73 -26.60
C VAL A 7 49.31 -36.62 -26.81
N VAL A 8 49.50 -35.29 -26.79
CA VAL A 8 50.59 -34.30 -27.07
C VAL A 8 50.45 -33.65 -28.45
N GLU A 9 50.13 -32.34 -28.45
CA GLU A 9 50.34 -31.28 -29.50
C GLU A 9 49.77 -31.54 -30.92
N GLU A 10 49.30 -30.54 -31.69
CA GLU A 10 49.96 -29.29 -32.08
C GLU A 10 49.05 -28.03 -32.13
N VAL A 11 49.69 -26.88 -32.39
CA VAL A 11 49.09 -25.54 -32.49
C VAL A 11 49.13 -25.05 -33.94
N LYS A 12 48.10 -24.33 -34.40
CA LYS A 12 48.27 -23.36 -35.49
C LYS A 12 47.41 -22.11 -35.30
N GLN A 13 48.03 -20.95 -35.51
CA GLN A 13 47.41 -19.63 -35.48
C GLN A 13 47.29 -19.11 -36.92
N GLU A 14 46.11 -18.62 -37.29
CA GLU A 14 45.78 -17.88 -38.51
C GLU A 14 44.35 -17.34 -38.31
N GLY A 15 44.00 -16.08 -38.57
CA GLY A 15 44.77 -14.87 -38.82
C GLY A 15 43.81 -13.68 -38.75
N ALA A 16 44.18 -12.56 -38.13
CA ALA A 16 43.28 -11.43 -37.92
C ALA A 16 43.44 -10.35 -39.00
N GLU A 17 42.43 -10.16 -39.85
CA GLU A 17 42.35 -9.02 -40.77
C GLU A 17 41.46 -7.90 -40.19
N PRO A 18 41.87 -6.61 -40.28
CA PRO A 18 41.11 -5.50 -39.73
C PRO A 18 40.00 -5.03 -40.69
N VAL A 19 38.80 -4.78 -40.17
CA VAL A 19 37.72 -4.12 -40.92
C VAL A 19 37.94 -2.60 -40.85
N GLU A 20 38.14 -1.97 -42.01
CA GLU A 20 38.32 -0.52 -42.11
C GLU A 20 37.04 0.27 -41.77
N VAL A 21 37.21 1.46 -41.20
CA VAL A 21 36.11 2.38 -40.86
C VAL A 21 36.00 3.47 -41.93
N PRO A 22 34.88 3.58 -42.68
CA PRO A 22 34.70 4.65 -43.66
C PRO A 22 34.65 6.04 -43.01
N ALA A 23 35.41 6.98 -43.58
CA ALA A 23 35.68 8.28 -42.97
C ALA A 23 34.48 9.23 -42.90
N GLU A 24 34.46 10.09 -41.86
CA GLU A 24 33.55 11.22 -41.74
C GLU A 24 33.68 12.20 -42.92
N LYS A 25 32.54 12.69 -43.44
CA LYS A 25 32.52 13.87 -44.31
C LYS A 25 31.99 15.08 -43.55
N LYS A 26 32.87 16.04 -43.28
CA LYS A 26 32.50 17.40 -42.90
C LYS A 26 31.58 18.01 -43.96
N VAL A 27 30.51 18.67 -43.52
CA VAL A 27 29.79 19.68 -44.30
C VAL A 27 29.70 20.93 -43.43
N GLU A 28 30.26 22.03 -43.90
CA GLU A 28 30.22 23.31 -43.17
C GLU A 28 28.92 24.08 -43.40
N LYS A 29 28.70 25.06 -42.52
CA LYS A 29 27.48 25.86 -42.41
C LYS A 29 27.11 26.57 -43.72
N LYS A 30 25.81 26.73 -43.95
CA LYS A 30 25.27 28.03 -44.38
C LYS A 30 24.15 28.48 -43.46
N GLU A 31 24.22 29.75 -43.09
CA GLU A 31 23.32 30.46 -42.19
C GLU A 31 22.52 31.45 -43.04
N ALA A 32 21.20 31.52 -42.84
CA ALA A 32 20.32 32.41 -43.59
C ALA A 32 19.10 32.82 -42.74
N ALA A 33 19.26 33.85 -41.92
CA ALA A 33 18.15 34.43 -41.17
C ALA A 33 17.32 35.37 -42.05
N LYS A 34 15.99 35.31 -41.93
CA LYS A 34 15.10 36.42 -42.33
C LYS A 34 13.85 36.48 -41.46
N LYS A 35 13.61 37.66 -40.90
CA LYS A 35 12.29 38.12 -40.42
C LYS A 35 11.49 38.66 -41.63
N GLU A 36 10.26 39.16 -41.58
CA GLU A 36 9.44 39.68 -40.46
C GLU A 36 7.92 39.55 -40.76
N PRO A 37 6.96 40.37 -40.29
CA PRO A 37 5.86 39.93 -39.42
C PRO A 37 4.45 39.97 -40.09
N VAL A 38 3.40 39.70 -39.29
CA VAL A 38 2.10 40.43 -39.32
C VAL A 38 1.29 40.14 -38.02
N GLN A 39 0.26 40.94 -37.72
CA GLN A 39 -0.44 40.98 -36.41
C GLN A 39 -1.95 40.66 -36.47
N LYS A 40 -2.50 40.27 -35.29
CA LYS A 40 -3.88 40.40 -34.76
C LYS A 40 -5.08 40.69 -35.71
N ALA A 41 -6.07 39.80 -35.65
CA ALA A 41 -7.50 40.06 -35.37
C ALA A 41 -8.09 38.75 -34.79
N SER A 42 -8.94 38.63 -33.75
CA SER A 42 -10.06 39.41 -33.20
C SER A 42 -11.37 39.28 -34.00
N GLY A 43 -12.26 38.39 -33.55
CA GLY A 43 -13.65 38.25 -34.01
C GLY A 43 -14.48 37.46 -32.98
N LYS A 44 -15.74 37.89 -32.77
CA LYS A 44 -16.75 37.25 -31.89
C LYS A 44 -18.08 37.24 -32.63
N GLU A 45 -18.82 36.14 -32.53
CA GLU A 45 -20.29 35.98 -32.53
C GLU A 45 -20.53 34.46 -32.30
N GLY A 46 -21.63 33.95 -31.74
CA GLY A 46 -23.02 34.45 -31.67
C GLY A 46 -23.88 33.59 -32.63
N ALA A 47 -24.97 32.90 -32.24
CA ALA A 47 -25.73 32.84 -30.99
C ALA A 47 -26.20 31.37 -30.75
N GLU A 48 -26.48 30.88 -29.53
CA GLU A 48 -27.79 30.88 -28.80
C GLU A 48 -28.98 30.31 -29.59
N VAL A 49 -29.93 29.56 -28.99
CA VAL A 49 -30.20 29.27 -27.55
C VAL A 49 -29.94 27.75 -27.26
N SER A 50 -30.53 26.97 -26.34
CA SER A 50 -31.68 27.03 -25.39
C SER A 50 -31.42 26.11 -24.17
N ALA A 51 -32.44 25.72 -23.37
CA ALA A 51 -33.00 26.46 -22.22
C ALA A 51 -33.77 25.47 -21.29
N ALA A 52 -34.14 25.92 -20.07
CA ALA A 52 -34.88 25.18 -19.02
C ALA A 52 -34.13 23.97 -18.37
N GLU A 53 -34.28 23.64 -17.08
CA GLU A 53 -34.95 24.36 -15.97
C GLU A 53 -34.31 23.99 -14.61
N THR A 54 -34.58 24.79 -13.58
CA THR A 54 -34.06 24.61 -12.20
C THR A 54 -35.08 23.99 -11.26
N SER A 55 -34.64 23.09 -10.38
CA SER A 55 -35.31 22.84 -9.10
C SER A 55 -34.29 22.61 -7.98
N GLU A 56 -34.50 23.26 -6.85
CA GLU A 56 -33.67 23.14 -5.65
C GLU A 56 -34.28 22.10 -4.69
N ALA A 57 -33.42 21.35 -3.98
CA ALA A 57 -33.82 20.53 -2.84
C ALA A 57 -32.66 20.44 -1.83
N GLU A 58 -32.93 20.82 -0.57
CA GLU A 58 -31.94 20.79 0.51
C GLU A 58 -31.68 19.37 1.04
N PRO A 59 -30.46 19.06 1.48
CA PRO A 59 -30.21 18.10 2.55
C PRO A 59 -29.99 18.83 3.89
N THR A 60 -30.79 18.50 4.90
CA THR A 60 -30.79 19.16 6.22
C THR A 60 -29.52 18.87 7.04
N LYS A 61 -29.08 19.87 7.81
CA LYS A 61 -28.00 19.73 8.81
C LYS A 61 -28.57 19.25 10.15
N GLU A 62 -28.25 18.02 10.56
CA GLU A 62 -28.38 17.60 11.96
C GLU A 62 -27.02 17.58 12.67
N THR A 63 -26.66 18.70 13.31
CA THR A 63 -25.56 18.77 14.28
C THR A 63 -26.07 18.42 15.69
N PRO A 64 -25.49 17.43 16.39
CA PRO A 64 -25.79 17.19 17.80
C PRO A 64 -25.49 18.43 18.66
N LYS A 65 -26.46 18.82 19.50
CA LYS A 65 -26.41 20.07 20.27
C LYS A 65 -25.39 20.00 21.41
N SER A 66 -24.46 20.96 21.46
CA SER A 66 -23.66 21.23 22.66
C SER A 66 -24.48 22.06 23.66
N ALA A 67 -24.47 21.62 24.93
CA ALA A 67 -25.07 22.30 26.07
C ALA A 67 -23.97 22.88 27.00
N PRO A 68 -24.26 23.92 27.81
CA PRO A 68 -23.26 24.98 28.02
C PRO A 68 -22.20 24.73 29.08
N ALA A 69 -21.03 25.35 28.90
CA ALA A 69 -20.03 25.52 29.94
C ALA A 69 -20.35 26.77 30.78
N GLU A 70 -20.80 26.58 32.03
CA GLU A 70 -20.89 27.69 32.99
C GLU A 70 -19.51 28.15 33.47
N LYS A 71 -19.36 29.46 33.64
CA LYS A 71 -18.17 30.07 34.24
C LYS A 71 -18.28 29.95 35.75
N ASN A 72 -17.23 29.46 36.41
CA ASN A 72 -17.07 29.70 37.84
C ASN A 72 -15.66 30.19 38.18
N LYS A 73 -15.59 31.39 38.78
CA LYS A 73 -14.41 31.98 39.41
C LYS A 73 -14.80 32.39 40.81
N GLN A 74 -14.26 31.71 41.81
CA GLN A 74 -13.81 32.36 43.05
C GLN A 74 -12.72 31.50 43.68
N ARG A 75 -11.76 32.14 44.35
CA ARG A 75 -10.82 31.47 45.25
C ARG A 75 -11.34 31.65 46.67
N ASP A 76 -11.18 30.65 47.52
CA ASP A 76 -11.04 30.90 48.96
C ASP A 76 -10.09 29.89 49.63
N ARG A 77 -9.59 30.22 50.81
CA ARG A 77 -8.59 29.47 51.60
C ARG A 77 -9.10 29.21 53.02
N GLY A 78 -9.71 28.05 53.22
CA GLY A 78 -10.13 27.59 54.57
C GLY A 78 -9.18 26.54 55.16
N HIS A 79 -8.62 26.80 56.34
CA HIS A 79 -7.96 25.77 57.16
C HIS A 79 -9.00 24.98 57.96
N GLY A 80 -8.87 23.65 58.00
CA GLY A 80 -9.63 22.76 58.89
C GLY A 80 -8.82 21.52 59.27
N LYS A 81 -8.81 21.14 60.56
CA LYS A 81 -8.04 20.01 61.09
C LYS A 81 -8.96 18.84 61.51
N HIS A 82 -8.32 17.67 61.62
CA HIS A 82 -8.76 16.44 62.30
C HIS A 82 -9.85 15.59 61.61
N GLY A 83 -9.62 14.27 61.64
CA GLY A 83 -10.47 13.27 60.98
C GLY A 83 -9.84 11.89 60.81
N LYS A 84 -8.91 11.45 61.68
CA LYS A 84 -8.33 10.10 61.60
C LYS A 84 -9.40 9.05 61.94
N LYS A 85 -9.80 8.22 60.97
CA LYS A 85 -10.53 6.96 61.18
C LYS A 85 -9.95 5.83 60.31
N ASN A 86 -10.01 4.61 60.83
CA ASN A 86 -9.34 3.43 60.27
C ASN A 86 -9.74 3.09 58.84
N ARG A 87 -8.75 2.63 58.06
CA ARG A 87 -8.92 1.69 56.94
C ARG A 87 -7.85 0.60 57.02
N ASN A 88 -8.09 -0.40 57.86
CA ASN A 88 -7.34 -1.66 57.82
C ASN A 88 -7.85 -2.55 56.67
N ASN A 89 -6.98 -3.41 56.16
CA ASN A 89 -7.23 -4.55 55.28
C ASN A 89 -8.16 -4.34 54.08
N ARG A 90 -7.55 -4.05 52.92
CA ARG A 90 -7.69 -4.81 51.67
C ARG A 90 -6.52 -4.48 50.73
N ASN A 91 -6.30 -5.33 49.73
CA ASN A 91 -5.21 -5.31 48.73
C ASN A 91 -3.91 -6.05 49.12
N GLY A 92 -4.05 -7.29 49.59
CA GLY A 92 -3.30 -8.38 48.93
C GLY A 92 -3.89 -8.64 47.53
N GLU A 93 -3.22 -9.47 46.71
CA GLU A 93 -3.67 -9.87 45.36
C GLU A 93 -3.78 -8.73 44.32
N ARG A 94 -2.67 -8.48 43.60
CA ARG A 94 -2.69 -8.15 42.14
C ARG A 94 -1.37 -8.21 41.40
N ASN A 95 -0.25 -8.52 42.07
CA ASN A 95 1.00 -8.92 41.41
C ASN A 95 1.10 -10.46 41.30
N GLN A 96 0.17 -11.09 40.58
CA GLN A 96 0.49 -12.34 39.91
C GLN A 96 1.06 -11.97 38.53
N PRO A 97 2.20 -12.53 38.09
CA PRO A 97 2.57 -12.45 36.67
C PRO A 97 1.48 -13.14 35.83
N PRO A 98 1.27 -12.76 34.57
CA PRO A 98 0.31 -13.46 33.71
C PRO A 98 0.67 -14.95 33.63
N PRO A 99 -0.32 -15.86 33.68
CA PRO A 99 -0.06 -17.30 33.66
C PRO A 99 0.60 -17.70 32.34
N ASN A 100 1.67 -18.50 32.44
CA ASN A 100 2.46 -19.09 31.36
C ASN A 100 2.50 -18.32 30.02
N THR A 101 3.61 -17.63 29.78
CA THR A 101 4.05 -17.31 28.41
C THR A 101 4.53 -18.59 27.71
N GLU A 102 3.60 -19.48 27.37
CA GLU A 102 3.84 -20.54 26.40
C GLU A 102 4.20 -19.92 25.04
N ASN A 103 5.11 -20.56 24.31
CA ASN A 103 5.61 -20.07 23.02
C ASN A 103 4.57 -20.33 21.92
N LEU A 104 3.44 -19.63 22.00
CA LEU A 104 2.39 -19.64 21.00
C LEU A 104 2.94 -19.17 19.64
N PRO A 105 2.66 -19.89 18.54
CA PRO A 105 3.16 -19.52 17.21
C PRO A 105 2.54 -18.20 16.75
N PRO A 106 3.26 -17.34 16.01
CA PRO A 106 2.71 -16.09 15.52
C PRO A 106 1.58 -16.32 14.53
N LEU A 107 0.40 -15.73 14.79
CA LEU A 107 -0.73 -15.78 13.85
C LEU A 107 -0.82 -14.51 13.02
N SER A 108 -0.88 -14.69 11.70
CA SER A 108 -0.95 -13.62 10.71
C SER A 108 -2.39 -13.43 10.23
N LEU A 109 -2.91 -12.21 10.38
CA LEU A 109 -4.26 -11.84 9.92
C LEU A 109 -4.46 -12.16 8.44
N HIS A 110 -3.43 -11.95 7.61
CA HIS A 110 -3.55 -12.17 6.17
C HIS A 110 -3.54 -13.65 5.79
N GLU A 111 -2.76 -14.50 6.45
CA GLU A 111 -2.82 -15.94 6.21
C GLU A 111 -4.21 -16.49 6.57
N MET A 112 -4.80 -16.02 7.68
CA MET A 112 -6.17 -16.36 8.07
C MET A 112 -7.24 -15.88 7.06
N GLN A 113 -6.99 -14.77 6.34
CA GLN A 113 -7.87 -14.31 5.25
C GLN A 113 -7.74 -15.13 3.95
N VAL A 114 -6.68 -15.94 3.79
CA VAL A 114 -6.42 -16.76 2.59
C VAL A 114 -6.72 -18.25 2.82
N THR A 115 -6.60 -18.74 4.07
CA THR A 115 -7.02 -20.10 4.43
C THR A 115 -8.51 -20.34 4.19
N PRO A 116 -8.93 -21.52 3.71
CA PRO A 116 -10.34 -21.83 3.53
C PRO A 116 -11.06 -21.94 4.88
N ILE A 117 -12.36 -21.61 4.89
CA ILE A 117 -13.14 -21.48 6.13
C ILE A 117 -13.16 -22.75 7.00
N ASN A 118 -13.00 -23.94 6.41
CA ASN A 118 -12.96 -25.21 7.16
C ASN A 118 -11.72 -25.28 8.05
N ASP A 119 -10.56 -24.87 7.55
CA ASP A 119 -9.30 -24.91 8.29
C ASP A 119 -9.32 -23.89 9.44
N ILE A 120 -9.94 -22.71 9.20
CA ILE A 120 -10.17 -21.69 10.23
C ILE A 120 -11.09 -22.23 11.34
N LYS A 121 -12.07 -23.09 11.03
CA LYS A 121 -12.92 -23.75 12.04
C LYS A 121 -12.17 -24.79 12.86
N VAL A 122 -11.33 -25.61 12.23
CA VAL A 122 -10.47 -26.56 12.95
C VAL A 122 -9.52 -25.82 13.90
N LEU A 123 -8.92 -24.72 13.44
CA LEU A 123 -8.11 -23.84 14.29
C LEU A 123 -8.95 -23.18 15.40
N ALA A 124 -10.19 -22.76 15.13
CA ALA A 124 -11.08 -22.21 16.15
C ALA A 124 -11.34 -23.22 17.29
N GLU A 125 -11.53 -24.49 16.97
CA GLU A 125 -11.71 -25.59 17.94
C GLU A 125 -10.41 -25.88 18.70
N GLU A 126 -9.26 -25.95 18.03
CA GLU A 126 -7.93 -26.13 18.66
C GLU A 126 -7.60 -24.99 19.64
N TYR A 127 -7.86 -23.74 19.24
CA TYR A 127 -7.73 -22.58 20.11
C TYR A 127 -8.90 -22.43 21.10
N GLY A 128 -9.84 -23.37 21.17
CA GLY A 128 -10.90 -23.43 22.18
C GLY A 128 -11.90 -22.28 22.10
N LEU A 129 -12.27 -21.83 20.90
CA LEU A 129 -13.46 -21.03 20.68
C LEU A 129 -14.70 -21.94 20.76
N GLN A 130 -15.61 -21.62 21.67
CA GLN A 130 -16.93 -22.22 21.77
C GLN A 130 -17.96 -21.27 21.14
N GLU A 131 -19.04 -21.82 20.58
CA GLU A 131 -20.19 -21.05 20.04
C GLU A 131 -19.83 -20.04 18.93
N TYR A 132 -19.09 -20.50 17.91
CA TYR A 132 -18.80 -19.71 16.70
C TYR A 132 -19.85 -19.89 15.57
N ASP A 133 -20.95 -20.60 15.84
CA ASP A 133 -22.01 -20.84 14.86
C ASP A 133 -22.70 -19.55 14.40
N GLY A 134 -22.93 -19.44 13.08
CA GLY A 134 -23.49 -18.24 12.46
C GLY A 134 -22.51 -17.08 12.26
N TYR A 135 -21.25 -17.19 12.70
CA TYR A 135 -20.24 -16.14 12.44
C TYR A 135 -19.88 -16.08 10.95
N SER A 136 -19.75 -14.87 10.41
CA SER A 136 -19.09 -14.65 9.13
C SER A 136 -17.58 -14.92 9.23
N THR A 137 -16.90 -15.19 8.10
CA THR A 137 -15.46 -15.48 8.07
C THR A 137 -14.62 -14.42 8.79
N HIS A 138 -14.92 -13.12 8.58
CA HIS A 138 -14.22 -12.03 9.26
C HIS A 138 -14.45 -12.04 10.79
N GLN A 139 -15.66 -12.37 11.26
CA GLN A 139 -15.95 -12.49 12.70
C GLN A 139 -15.22 -13.69 13.34
N LEU A 140 -15.17 -14.83 12.64
CA LEU A 140 -14.44 -16.01 13.08
C LEU A 140 -12.93 -15.73 13.21
N ILE A 141 -12.33 -15.13 12.17
CA ILE A 141 -10.92 -14.70 12.18
C ILE A 141 -10.67 -13.67 13.30
N PHE A 142 -11.56 -12.70 13.46
CA PHE A 142 -11.45 -11.66 14.48
C PHE A 142 -11.44 -12.24 15.90
N GLU A 143 -12.39 -13.12 16.24
CA GLU A 143 -12.43 -13.75 17.57
C GLU A 143 -11.30 -14.76 17.79
N LEU A 144 -10.84 -15.47 16.75
CA LEU A 144 -9.67 -16.35 16.82
C LEU A 144 -8.40 -15.59 17.20
N LEU A 145 -8.07 -14.54 16.45
CA LEU A 145 -6.90 -13.69 16.73
C LEU A 145 -7.06 -12.93 18.05
N LYS A 146 -8.28 -12.53 18.42
CA LYS A 146 -8.59 -11.88 19.71
C LYS A 146 -8.40 -12.83 20.90
N ASN A 147 -8.77 -14.11 20.79
CA ASN A 147 -8.52 -15.15 21.80
C ASN A 147 -7.01 -15.46 21.88
N HIS A 148 -6.35 -15.70 20.75
CA HIS A 148 -4.91 -15.95 20.68
C HIS A 148 -4.08 -14.80 21.31
N GLY A 149 -4.35 -13.55 20.91
CA GLY A 149 -3.69 -12.37 21.48
C GLY A 149 -4.01 -12.12 22.96
N ARG A 150 -5.15 -12.59 23.47
CA ARG A 150 -5.46 -12.57 24.93
C ARG A 150 -4.62 -13.58 25.71
N ARG A 151 -4.17 -14.68 25.10
CA ARG A 151 -3.21 -15.64 25.67
C ARG A 151 -1.75 -15.17 25.57
N GLY A 152 -1.52 -13.94 25.09
CA GLY A 152 -0.17 -13.38 24.90
C GLY A 152 0.52 -13.82 23.60
N GLY A 153 -0.16 -14.59 22.75
CA GLY A 153 0.39 -15.04 21.48
C GLY A 153 0.60 -13.88 20.48
N PRO A 154 1.73 -13.85 19.74
CA PRO A 154 2.06 -12.74 18.88
C PRO A 154 1.17 -12.68 17.62
N LEU A 155 0.63 -11.50 17.32
CA LEU A 155 -0.21 -11.28 16.14
C LEU A 155 0.55 -10.46 15.09
N LEU A 156 0.46 -10.87 13.82
CA LEU A 156 1.05 -10.18 12.69
C LEU A 156 -0.04 -9.64 11.74
N GLY A 157 0.22 -8.49 11.13
CA GLY A 157 -0.69 -7.84 10.20
C GLY A 157 0.03 -7.14 9.06
N ARG A 158 -0.66 -7.00 7.92
CA ARG A 158 -0.14 -6.32 6.73
C ARG A 158 -1.26 -5.73 5.90
N GLY A 159 -0.98 -4.60 5.23
CA GLY A 159 -1.94 -3.95 4.33
C GLY A 159 -1.41 -2.62 3.79
N VAL A 160 -2.20 -1.97 2.94
CA VAL A 160 -1.85 -0.66 2.36
C VAL A 160 -2.47 0.45 3.21
N LEU A 161 -1.66 1.44 3.61
CA LEU A 161 -2.11 2.55 4.45
C LEU A 161 -3.03 3.51 3.68
N GLU A 162 -4.24 3.69 4.19
CA GLU A 162 -5.11 4.82 3.93
C GLU A 162 -5.08 5.77 5.15
N ILE A 163 -5.06 7.09 4.93
CA ILE A 163 -5.08 8.10 5.99
C ILE A 163 -6.35 8.94 5.86
N LEU A 164 -7.12 9.03 6.95
CA LEU A 164 -8.37 9.79 7.02
C LEU A 164 -8.09 11.27 7.36
N PRO A 165 -9.04 12.20 7.13
CA PRO A 165 -8.85 13.63 7.40
C PRO A 165 -8.39 13.99 8.83
N ASP A 166 -8.78 13.18 9.82
CA ASP A 166 -8.37 13.32 11.23
C ASP A 166 -6.89 12.93 11.49
N GLY A 167 -6.17 12.47 10.46
CA GLY A 167 -4.74 12.15 10.51
C GLY A 167 -4.38 10.81 11.14
N PHE A 168 -5.37 9.96 11.48
CA PHE A 168 -5.17 8.53 11.73
C PHE A 168 -5.44 7.74 10.43
N GLY A 169 -5.09 6.46 10.40
CA GLY A 169 -5.26 5.62 9.21
C GLY A 169 -5.64 4.18 9.49
N PHE A 170 -5.86 3.44 8.42
CA PHE A 170 -6.10 1.99 8.41
C PHE A 170 -5.20 1.31 7.38
N LEU A 171 -4.70 0.11 7.69
CA LEU A 171 -4.10 -0.77 6.69
C LEU A 171 -5.21 -1.61 6.05
N ARG A 172 -5.53 -1.30 4.79
CA ARG A 172 -6.55 -2.01 3.99
C ARG A 172 -5.98 -3.31 3.42
N SER A 173 -6.78 -4.37 3.39
CA SER A 173 -6.40 -5.64 2.76
C SER A 173 -6.61 -5.60 1.23
N PRO A 174 -5.64 -6.07 0.41
CA PRO A 174 -5.83 -6.20 -1.05
C PRO A 174 -6.91 -7.22 -1.41
N LEU A 175 -7.17 -8.20 -0.53
CA LEU A 175 -8.20 -9.22 -0.74
C LEU A 175 -9.61 -8.59 -0.76
N ASN A 176 -9.80 -7.52 0.01
CA ASN A 176 -11.05 -6.75 0.05
C ASN A 176 -11.07 -5.64 -1.03
N SER A 177 -10.20 -5.70 -2.05
CA SER A 177 -10.03 -4.65 -3.06
C SER A 177 -9.76 -3.26 -2.46
N TYR A 178 -9.04 -3.24 -1.34
CA TYR A 178 -8.76 -2.08 -0.49
C TYR A 178 -9.99 -1.35 0.07
N GLN A 179 -11.18 -1.96 0.02
CA GLN A 179 -12.39 -1.40 0.63
C GLN A 179 -12.34 -1.47 2.16
N PRO A 180 -13.08 -0.60 2.87
CA PRO A 180 -13.17 -0.63 4.33
C PRO A 180 -13.75 -1.95 4.84
N ALA A 181 -13.07 -2.57 5.80
CA ALA A 181 -13.42 -3.88 6.36
C ALA A 181 -13.35 -3.89 7.89
N PRO A 182 -14.12 -4.76 8.59
CA PRO A 182 -14.13 -4.81 10.06
C PRO A 182 -12.82 -5.30 10.68
N ASP A 183 -11.98 -5.99 9.89
CA ASP A 183 -10.67 -6.52 10.26
C ASP A 183 -9.50 -5.62 9.86
N ASP A 184 -9.75 -4.43 9.29
CA ASP A 184 -8.72 -3.43 8.98
C ASP A 184 -7.91 -3.02 10.22
N ILE A 185 -6.60 -2.80 10.05
CA ILE A 185 -5.68 -2.51 11.15
C ILE A 185 -5.54 -1.00 11.34
N TYR A 186 -5.98 -0.48 12.48
CA TYR A 186 -5.81 0.93 12.87
C TYR A 186 -4.33 1.32 13.05
N VAL A 187 -3.97 2.48 12.50
CA VAL A 187 -2.64 3.09 12.63
C VAL A 187 -2.78 4.49 13.24
N SER A 188 -2.05 4.74 14.32
CA SER A 188 -2.14 6.03 15.03
C SER A 188 -1.43 7.18 14.28
N PRO A 189 -1.88 8.44 14.45
CA PRO A 189 -1.19 9.62 13.89
C PRO A 189 0.27 9.69 14.34
N SER A 190 0.57 9.22 15.56
CA SER A 190 1.92 9.15 16.12
C SER A 190 2.82 8.17 15.37
N GLN A 191 2.31 7.01 14.94
CA GLN A 191 3.08 6.06 14.13
C GLN A 191 3.33 6.59 12.71
N ILE A 192 2.30 7.15 12.07
CA ILE A 192 2.38 7.79 10.75
C ILE A 192 3.50 8.85 10.75
N ARG A 193 3.49 9.76 11.73
CA ARG A 193 4.52 10.81 11.90
C ARG A 193 5.89 10.25 12.33
N ARG A 194 5.94 9.19 13.15
CA ARG A 194 7.19 8.57 13.63
C ARG A 194 7.96 7.87 12.51
N PHE A 195 7.29 7.27 11.52
CA PHE A 195 7.96 6.54 10.43
C PHE A 195 7.87 7.25 9.08
N GLY A 196 7.18 8.40 8.97
CA GLY A 196 7.03 9.11 7.69
C GLY A 196 6.20 8.33 6.67
N ILE A 197 5.25 7.54 7.16
CA ILE A 197 4.34 6.73 6.34
C ILE A 197 3.37 7.66 5.61
N ARG A 198 3.06 7.35 4.35
CA ARG A 198 2.21 8.12 3.45
C ARG A 198 1.06 7.23 2.95
N PRO A 199 -0.04 7.79 2.43
CA PRO A 199 -1.09 7.00 1.80
C PRO A 199 -0.50 6.16 0.65
N GLY A 200 -0.93 4.90 0.52
CA GLY A 200 -0.42 3.97 -0.49
C GLY A 200 0.78 3.13 -0.05
N ASP A 201 1.39 3.38 1.12
CA ASP A 201 2.47 2.53 1.63
C ASP A 201 1.97 1.15 2.06
N TYR A 202 2.67 0.10 1.62
CA TYR A 202 2.47 -1.26 2.12
C TYR A 202 3.22 -1.44 3.45
N VAL A 203 2.49 -1.58 4.54
CA VAL A 203 3.06 -1.72 5.90
C VAL A 203 2.89 -3.16 6.37
N THR A 204 3.96 -3.74 6.93
CA THR A 204 3.89 -4.98 7.72
C THR A 204 4.26 -4.69 9.16
N GLY A 205 3.67 -5.43 10.10
CA GLY A 205 3.98 -5.23 11.50
C GLY A 205 3.26 -6.13 12.47
N SER A 206 3.81 -6.17 13.68
CA SER A 206 3.17 -6.76 14.85
C SER A 206 1.93 -5.94 15.22
N ILE A 207 0.76 -6.59 15.32
CA ILE A 207 -0.52 -5.99 15.69
C ILE A 207 -0.94 -6.41 17.10
N ARG A 208 -1.98 -5.78 17.64
CA ARG A 208 -2.64 -6.18 18.88
C ARG A 208 -4.16 -6.19 18.72
N SER A 209 -4.82 -7.06 19.49
CA SER A 209 -6.27 -7.09 19.63
C SER A 209 -6.82 -5.76 20.15
N PRO A 210 -8.06 -5.39 19.80
CA PRO A 210 -8.75 -4.26 20.41
C PRO A 210 -8.95 -4.44 21.92
N LYS A 211 -8.83 -3.34 22.65
CA LYS A 211 -9.29 -3.19 24.04
C LYS A 211 -10.83 -3.01 24.07
N GLU A 212 -11.42 -3.08 25.25
CA GLU A 212 -12.88 -2.98 25.49
C GLU A 212 -13.60 -1.77 24.88
N LYS A 213 -12.86 -0.70 24.50
CA LYS A 213 -13.39 0.53 23.89
C LYS A 213 -12.95 0.73 22.43
N GLU A 214 -12.23 -0.22 21.87
CA GLU A 214 -11.69 -0.21 20.51
C GLU A 214 -12.44 -1.28 19.69
N ARG A 215 -12.61 -1.07 18.38
CA ARG A 215 -13.32 -2.04 17.49
C ARG A 215 -12.39 -2.82 16.57
N PHE A 216 -11.25 -2.22 16.22
CA PHE A 216 -10.32 -2.72 15.21
C PHE A 216 -9.05 -3.26 15.85
N PHE A 217 -8.34 -4.15 15.14
CA PHE A 217 -6.94 -4.42 15.46
C PHE A 217 -6.13 -3.13 15.38
N ALA A 218 -5.11 -2.97 16.22
CA ALA A 218 -4.24 -1.80 16.20
C ALA A 218 -2.80 -2.22 15.93
N LEU A 219 -2.08 -1.48 15.09
CA LEU A 219 -0.66 -1.69 14.86
C LEU A 219 0.11 -1.42 16.15
N LEU A 220 0.92 -2.39 16.60
CA LEU A 220 1.76 -2.26 17.80
C LEU A 220 3.17 -1.79 17.43
N ARG A 221 3.79 -2.48 16.46
CA ARG A 221 5.12 -2.16 15.91
C ARG A 221 5.07 -2.21 14.40
N VAL A 222 5.74 -1.27 13.73
CA VAL A 222 6.03 -1.37 12.29
C VAL A 222 7.26 -2.25 12.15
N ASP A 223 7.20 -3.28 11.32
CA ASP A 223 8.32 -4.20 11.07
C ASP A 223 8.97 -3.91 9.70
N GLN A 224 8.18 -3.61 8.66
CA GLN A 224 8.69 -3.11 7.37
C GLN A 224 7.72 -2.10 6.73
N ILE A 225 8.25 -1.27 5.82
CA ILE A 225 7.48 -0.39 4.93
C ILE A 225 7.94 -0.63 3.50
N ASN A 226 7.03 -0.96 2.59
CA ASN A 226 7.29 -1.29 1.18
C ASN A 226 8.36 -2.40 0.98
N LYS A 227 8.45 -3.34 1.94
CA LYS A 227 9.46 -4.41 2.07
C LYS A 227 10.86 -3.93 2.50
N GLU A 228 11.03 -2.65 2.83
CA GLU A 228 12.26 -2.04 3.35
C GLU A 228 12.19 -1.76 4.86
N ASP A 229 13.34 -1.39 5.44
CA ASP A 229 13.44 -0.95 6.83
C ASP A 229 12.62 0.35 7.08
N PRO A 230 11.83 0.44 8.17
CA PRO A 230 11.00 1.61 8.46
C PRO A 230 11.75 2.95 8.62
N GLU A 231 13.07 2.97 8.85
CA GLU A 231 13.87 4.19 8.87
C GLU A 231 14.16 4.75 7.47
N LEU A 232 14.20 3.91 6.43
CA LEU A 232 14.42 4.34 5.04
C LEU A 232 13.22 5.10 4.49
N ALA A 233 12.00 4.73 4.91
CA ALA A 233 10.75 5.39 4.52
C ALA A 233 10.70 6.90 4.85
N ARG A 234 11.55 7.39 5.76
CA ARG A 234 11.70 8.84 6.04
C ARG A 234 12.63 9.57 5.09
N LYS A 235 13.61 8.87 4.49
CA LYS A 235 14.67 9.46 3.66
C LYS A 235 14.28 9.60 2.18
N ARG A 236 13.25 8.87 1.74
CA ARG A 236 12.75 8.88 0.34
C ARG A 236 12.21 10.25 -0.09
N VAL A 237 12.61 10.65 -1.29
CA VAL A 237 12.08 11.82 -2.01
C VAL A 237 10.57 11.65 -2.27
N PRO A 238 9.74 12.69 -2.15
CA PRO A 238 8.35 12.65 -2.63
C PRO A 238 8.27 12.38 -4.13
N PHE A 239 7.28 11.60 -4.59
CA PHE A 239 7.11 11.31 -6.02
C PHE A 239 6.97 12.58 -6.87
N GLU A 240 6.28 13.59 -6.34
CA GLU A 240 6.10 14.93 -6.92
C GLU A 240 7.42 15.70 -7.14
N ASN A 241 8.48 15.34 -6.41
CA ASN A 241 9.80 15.99 -6.48
C ASN A 241 10.79 15.20 -7.35
N LEU A 242 10.38 14.09 -7.98
CA LEU A 242 11.22 13.34 -8.92
C LEU A 242 11.25 14.05 -10.26
N THR A 243 12.44 14.19 -10.85
CA THR A 243 12.59 14.76 -12.19
C THR A 243 11.91 13.86 -13.23
N PRO A 244 10.92 14.34 -14.00
CA PRO A 244 10.31 13.55 -15.05
C PRO A 244 11.29 13.41 -16.22
N LEU A 245 11.52 12.18 -16.66
CA LEU A 245 12.33 11.84 -17.82
C LEU A 245 11.47 11.11 -18.88
N PHE A 246 11.93 11.11 -20.12
CA PHE A 246 11.40 10.18 -21.12
C PHE A 246 11.92 8.76 -20.84
N PRO A 247 11.18 7.70 -21.20
CA PRO A 247 11.65 6.33 -21.05
C PRO A 247 12.97 6.09 -21.80
N ASP A 248 13.98 5.63 -21.07
CA ASP A 248 15.30 5.25 -21.55
C ASP A 248 15.42 3.72 -21.70
N GLU A 249 14.88 2.97 -20.75
CA GLU A 249 14.83 1.50 -20.81
C GLU A 249 13.55 1.00 -21.48
N ARG A 250 13.72 0.23 -22.57
CA ARG A 250 12.63 -0.44 -23.30
C ARG A 250 12.17 -1.72 -22.58
N LEU A 251 10.86 -1.92 -22.51
CA LEU A 251 10.23 -3.20 -22.23
C LEU A 251 10.02 -3.93 -23.56
N VAL A 252 10.53 -5.16 -23.67
CA VAL A 252 10.28 -6.07 -24.81
C VAL A 252 9.13 -6.99 -24.42
N LEU A 253 8.17 -7.17 -25.33
CA LEU A 253 6.93 -7.93 -25.15
C LEU A 253 6.87 -9.18 -26.06
N GLU A 254 7.72 -9.26 -27.09
CA GLU A 254 7.95 -10.45 -27.91
C GLU A 254 8.41 -11.65 -27.05
N THR A 255 7.69 -12.77 -27.17
CA THR A 255 7.89 -14.00 -26.37
C THR A 255 7.99 -15.25 -27.25
N ASP A 256 6.87 -15.84 -27.69
CA ASP A 256 6.88 -16.87 -28.76
C ASP A 256 6.85 -16.18 -30.14
N SER A 257 7.63 -16.71 -31.08
CA SER A 257 7.51 -16.49 -32.53
C SER A 257 6.06 -16.45 -33.06
N LYS A 258 5.17 -17.27 -32.49
CA LYS A 258 3.73 -17.37 -32.82
C LYS A 258 2.91 -16.20 -32.30
N GLU A 259 3.38 -15.48 -31.27
CA GLU A 259 2.64 -14.42 -30.60
C GLU A 259 2.79 -13.06 -31.30
N ILE A 260 2.29 -13.03 -32.54
CA ILE A 260 2.32 -11.87 -33.45
C ILE A 260 1.82 -10.58 -32.79
N SER A 261 0.86 -10.67 -31.86
CA SER A 261 0.24 -9.50 -31.20
C SER A 261 1.27 -8.61 -30.49
N MET A 262 2.18 -9.18 -29.69
CA MET A 262 3.18 -8.38 -28.97
C MET A 262 4.31 -7.92 -29.88
N ARG A 263 4.69 -8.75 -30.85
CA ARG A 263 5.71 -8.43 -31.87
C ARG A 263 5.32 -7.18 -32.68
N VAL A 264 4.03 -7.03 -33.02
CA VAL A 264 3.51 -5.82 -33.68
C VAL A 264 3.56 -4.60 -32.77
N VAL A 265 3.26 -4.74 -31.47
CA VAL A 265 3.41 -3.64 -30.48
C VAL A 265 4.88 -3.22 -30.39
N ASP A 266 5.81 -4.17 -30.28
CA ASP A 266 7.25 -3.91 -30.20
C ASP A 266 7.83 -3.20 -31.44
N ILE A 267 7.26 -3.44 -32.63
CA ILE A 267 7.72 -2.81 -33.87
C ILE A 267 7.07 -1.42 -34.08
N VAL A 268 5.77 -1.29 -33.80
CA VAL A 268 4.98 -0.09 -34.18
C VAL A 268 4.84 0.92 -33.03
N THR A 269 4.78 0.44 -31.79
CA THR A 269 4.55 1.26 -30.58
C THR A 269 5.37 0.71 -29.40
N PRO A 270 6.72 0.73 -29.47
CA PRO A 270 7.57 0.20 -28.40
C PRO A 270 7.29 0.88 -27.06
N ILE A 271 7.23 0.10 -25.98
CA ILE A 271 6.89 0.57 -24.64
C ILE A 271 8.18 0.65 -23.80
N GLY A 272 8.38 1.75 -23.08
CA GLY A 272 9.49 1.90 -22.12
C GLY A 272 9.02 2.00 -20.67
N LYS A 273 9.95 1.92 -19.72
CA LYS A 273 9.65 2.12 -18.29
C LYS A 273 9.17 3.56 -18.06
N GLY A 274 8.01 3.72 -17.41
CA GLY A 274 7.35 5.02 -17.26
C GLY A 274 6.56 5.51 -18.48
N GLN A 275 6.45 4.72 -19.56
CA GLN A 275 5.66 5.08 -20.73
C GLN A 275 4.19 5.34 -20.37
N ARG A 276 3.64 6.45 -20.87
CA ARG A 276 2.21 6.76 -20.81
C ARG A 276 1.59 6.44 -22.18
N GLY A 277 0.69 5.47 -22.22
CA GLY A 277 0.07 4.97 -23.45
C GLY A 277 -1.46 4.90 -23.35
N LEU A 278 -2.13 4.86 -24.50
CA LEU A 278 -3.59 4.74 -24.59
C LEU A 278 -3.99 3.73 -25.68
N ILE A 279 -4.60 2.61 -25.28
CA ILE A 279 -5.16 1.62 -26.22
C ILE A 279 -6.57 2.06 -26.61
N VAL A 280 -6.66 2.75 -27.76
CA VAL A 280 -7.91 3.12 -28.42
C VAL A 280 -8.44 1.89 -29.18
N ALA A 281 -9.61 1.40 -28.78
CA ALA A 281 -10.19 0.16 -29.31
C ALA A 281 -11.73 0.20 -29.24
N PRO A 282 -12.44 0.02 -30.37
CA PRO A 282 -13.89 -0.12 -30.38
C PRO A 282 -14.40 -1.37 -29.62
N PRO A 283 -15.71 -1.48 -29.35
CA PRO A 283 -16.29 -2.69 -28.76
C PRO A 283 -15.95 -3.96 -29.54
N ARG A 284 -15.70 -5.07 -28.82
CA ARG A 284 -15.41 -6.41 -29.36
C ARG A 284 -14.10 -6.55 -30.17
N THR A 285 -13.22 -5.55 -30.25
CA THR A 285 -11.94 -5.64 -31.00
C THR A 285 -10.76 -6.25 -30.22
N GLY A 286 -11.02 -7.16 -29.27
CA GLY A 286 -9.96 -7.92 -28.59
C GLY A 286 -9.12 -7.18 -27.53
N LYS A 287 -9.48 -5.95 -27.12
CA LYS A 287 -8.75 -5.15 -26.12
C LYS A 287 -8.34 -5.93 -24.87
N THR A 288 -9.23 -6.76 -24.33
CA THR A 288 -8.97 -7.59 -23.13
C THR A 288 -7.87 -8.64 -23.38
N VAL A 289 -7.88 -9.29 -24.54
CA VAL A 289 -6.87 -10.28 -24.94
C VAL A 289 -5.52 -9.61 -25.17
N LEU A 290 -5.51 -8.40 -25.74
CA LEU A 290 -4.29 -7.61 -25.90
C LEU A 290 -3.69 -7.23 -24.54
N LEU A 291 -4.51 -6.78 -23.59
CA LEU A 291 -4.08 -6.45 -22.22
C LEU A 291 -3.61 -7.67 -21.43
N GLN A 292 -4.23 -8.84 -21.61
CA GLN A 292 -3.76 -10.11 -21.05
C GLN A 292 -2.36 -10.47 -21.59
N LYS A 293 -2.15 -10.36 -22.91
CA LYS A 293 -0.85 -10.63 -23.52
C LYS A 293 0.24 -9.62 -23.13
N MET A 294 -0.12 -8.38 -22.79
CA MET A 294 0.79 -7.36 -22.25
C MET A 294 1.15 -7.57 -20.76
N ALA A 295 0.51 -8.53 -20.08
CA ALA A 295 0.69 -8.81 -18.65
C ALA A 295 1.27 -10.21 -18.36
N ASN A 296 1.59 -10.98 -19.41
CA ASN A 296 2.26 -12.28 -19.35
C ASN A 296 3.78 -12.11 -19.47
#